data_AF-A0A661VTY8-F1
#
_entry.id   AF-A0A661VTY8-F1
#
_cell.length_a   1.000
_cell.length_b   1.000
_cell.length_c   1.000
_cell.angle_alpha   90.00
_cell.angle_beta   90.00
_cell.angle_gamma   90.00
#
_symmetry.space_group_name_H-M   'P 1'
#
loop_
_entity.id
_entity.type
_entity.pdbx_description
1 polymer ?
#
loop_
_entity_poly.entity_id
_entity_poly.type
_entity_poly.pdbx_seq_one_letter_code
_entity_poly.pdbx_strand_id
1 'polypeptide(L)'
;MRTIRGIAASRGVAIGPAFHFRRADLSFERCTVEDPAAEWARFQAALETAREQLADVYAKAEAESGAEQAAIFQAHALMLEDPELLEAVRTAIEEQCINAEAALSDAAEMYVQMLEALDDEYLSARAADVRDVATRVLRILLGVAESPTANLTVPSIILARDLTPSDTVLLDKSLVLGFCTAEGGATSHTAILARGLGLPAIVGAGPDILEIPDSAMLVLDGSDGTLLV
;
A
#
# COMPACT_ATOMS: atom_id res chain seq x y z
N MET A 1 28.05 -0.48 -15.20
CA MET A 1 27.24 -1.62 -14.75
C MET A 1 27.39 -1.70 -13.24
N ARG A 2 26.39 -1.19 -12.52
CA ARG A 2 26.33 -1.18 -11.05
C ARG A 2 25.51 -2.39 -10.61
N THR A 3 25.94 -3.07 -9.56
CA THR A 3 25.23 -4.22 -9.01
C THR A 3 24.71 -3.86 -7.64
N ILE A 4 23.40 -3.97 -7.44
CA ILE A 4 22.73 -3.76 -6.16
C ILE A 4 22.26 -5.13 -5.65
N ARG A 5 22.46 -5.40 -4.37
CA ARG A 5 22.08 -6.66 -3.73
C ARG A 5 20.93 -6.42 -2.76
N GLY A 6 19.97 -7.33 -2.77
CA GLY A 6 18.91 -7.42 -1.79
C GLY A 6 18.61 -8.87 -1.45
N ILE A 7 17.43 -9.09 -0.89
CA ILE A 7 16.93 -10.40 -0.49
C ILE A 7 16.10 -10.97 -1.64
N ALA A 8 16.46 -12.15 -2.11
CA ALA A 8 15.68 -12.92 -3.08
C ALA A 8 14.30 -13.27 -2.49
N ALA A 9 13.24 -12.63 -3.00
CA ALA A 9 11.88 -12.85 -2.54
C ALA A 9 11.16 -13.88 -3.41
N SER A 10 11.28 -13.76 -4.73
CA SER A 10 10.65 -14.63 -5.71
C SER A 10 11.56 -14.88 -6.91
N ARG A 11 11.66 -16.15 -7.33
CA ARG A 11 12.61 -16.61 -8.35
C ARG A 11 12.24 -16.10 -9.75
N GLY A 12 13.25 -16.06 -10.61
CA GLY A 12 13.11 -15.72 -12.03
C GLY A 12 13.98 -14.54 -12.42
N VAL A 13 14.03 -14.25 -13.73
CA VAL A 13 14.83 -13.18 -14.30
C VAL A 13 13.94 -12.29 -15.15
N ALA A 14 14.00 -10.99 -14.92
CA ALA A 14 13.28 -9.98 -15.69
C ALA A 14 14.28 -8.98 -16.28
N ILE A 15 14.01 -8.52 -17.49
CA ILE A 15 14.80 -7.49 -18.18
C ILE A 15 13.83 -6.46 -18.73
N GLY A 16 14.00 -5.20 -18.33
CA GLY A 16 13.11 -4.13 -18.78
C GLY A 16 13.49 -2.76 -18.22
N PRO A 17 12.80 -1.71 -18.70
CA PRO A 17 12.97 -0.37 -18.17
C PRO A 17 12.53 -0.28 -16.70
N ALA A 18 13.18 0.57 -15.94
CA ALA A 18 12.81 0.95 -14.59
C ALA A 18 11.52 1.78 -14.61
N PHE A 19 10.58 1.46 -13.74
CA PHE A 19 9.42 2.29 -13.46
C PHE A 19 9.33 2.54 -11.96
N HIS A 20 9.39 3.81 -11.55
CA HIS A 20 9.25 4.16 -10.15
C HIS A 20 7.79 4.14 -9.71
N PHE A 21 7.50 3.27 -8.76
CA PHE A 21 6.28 3.32 -7.99
C PHE A 21 6.38 4.48 -6.99
N ARG A 22 5.70 5.59 -7.31
CA ARG A 22 5.62 6.75 -6.42
C ARG A 22 4.26 6.77 -5.77
N ARG A 23 4.24 6.70 -4.44
CA ARG A 23 3.01 6.95 -3.68
C ARG A 23 2.56 8.38 -3.98
N ALA A 24 1.25 8.55 -4.18
CA ALA A 24 0.69 9.87 -4.35
C ALA A 24 0.93 10.73 -3.10
N ASP A 25 1.10 12.03 -3.30
CA ASP A 25 1.17 12.97 -2.18
C ASP A 25 -0.23 13.09 -1.56
N LEU A 26 -0.34 12.69 -0.30
CA LEU A 26 -1.56 12.76 0.50
C LEU A 26 -1.49 13.87 1.54
N SER A 27 -0.68 14.91 1.27
CA SER A 27 -0.67 16.09 2.11
C SER A 27 -2.00 16.84 2.03
N PHE A 28 -2.45 17.31 3.18
CA PHE A 28 -3.67 18.09 3.33
C PHE A 28 -3.47 19.17 4.38
N GLU A 29 -4.27 20.23 4.29
CA GLU A 29 -4.30 21.27 5.32
C GLU A 29 -5.32 20.87 6.39
N ARG A 30 -4.90 20.95 7.67
CA ARG A 30 -5.81 20.80 8.80
C ARG A 30 -6.60 22.11 8.95
N CYS A 31 -7.91 22.03 8.83
CA CYS A 31 -8.77 23.20 8.89
C CYS A 31 -9.95 22.99 9.84
N THR A 32 -10.53 24.11 10.27
CA THR A 32 -11.80 24.10 11.01
C THR A 32 -12.96 24.03 10.03
N VAL A 33 -13.88 23.13 10.29
CA VAL A 33 -15.07 22.86 9.49
C VAL A 33 -16.23 23.69 10.01
N GLU A 34 -16.93 24.38 9.09
CA GLU A 34 -18.11 25.19 9.44
C GLU A 34 -19.39 24.37 9.56
N ASP A 35 -19.50 23.26 8.83
CA ASP A 35 -20.63 22.33 8.86
C ASP A 35 -20.14 20.89 9.16
N PRO A 36 -20.00 20.53 10.46
CA PRO A 36 -19.54 19.20 10.85
C PRO A 36 -20.45 18.06 10.37
N ALA A 37 -21.75 18.31 10.19
CA ALA A 37 -22.68 17.29 9.73
C ALA A 37 -22.46 16.96 8.25
N ALA A 38 -22.23 17.98 7.41
CA ALA A 38 -21.87 17.78 6.00
C ALA A 38 -20.52 17.07 5.87
N GLU A 39 -19.55 17.41 6.72
CA GLU A 39 -18.23 16.78 6.71
C GLU A 39 -18.27 15.32 7.16
N TRP A 40 -19.08 15.01 8.18
CA TRP A 40 -19.33 13.62 8.57
C TRP A 40 -19.97 12.82 7.44
N ALA A 41 -20.96 13.38 6.73
CA ALA A 41 -21.55 12.73 5.57
C ALA A 41 -20.53 12.50 4.44
N ARG A 42 -19.60 13.45 4.21
CA ARG A 42 -18.48 13.31 3.26
C ARG A 42 -17.57 12.14 3.65
N PHE A 43 -17.22 12.04 4.93
CA PHE A 43 -16.43 10.93 5.45
C PHE A 43 -17.13 9.58 5.26
N GLN A 44 -18.42 9.48 5.58
CA GLN A 44 -19.21 8.26 5.39
C GLN A 44 -19.27 7.83 3.91
N ALA A 45 -19.40 8.77 2.98
CA ALA A 45 -19.36 8.47 1.55
C ALA A 45 -17.99 7.91 1.12
N ALA A 46 -16.89 8.47 1.66
CA ALA A 46 -15.55 7.97 1.40
C ALA A 46 -15.32 6.56 1.97
N LEU A 47 -15.86 6.27 3.15
CA LEU A 47 -15.84 4.92 3.73
C LEU A 47 -16.57 3.91 2.86
N GLU A 48 -17.74 4.26 2.34
CA GLU A 48 -18.51 3.36 1.48
C GLU A 48 -17.77 3.07 0.18
N THR A 49 -17.15 4.09 -0.43
CA THR A 49 -16.29 3.89 -1.60
C THR A 49 -15.07 3.02 -1.27
N ALA A 50 -14.45 3.19 -0.10
CA ALA A 50 -13.33 2.35 0.33
C ALA A 50 -13.75 0.88 0.51
N ARG A 51 -14.95 0.66 1.03
CA ARG A 51 -15.55 -0.68 1.22
C ARG A 51 -15.79 -1.36 -0.12
N GLU A 52 -16.33 -0.65 -1.10
CA GLU A 52 -16.50 -1.15 -2.48
C GLU A 52 -15.16 -1.51 -3.12
N GLN A 53 -14.15 -0.63 -3.02
CA GLN A 53 -12.82 -0.91 -3.54
C GLN A 53 -12.17 -2.13 -2.88
N LEU A 54 -12.30 -2.29 -1.55
CA LEU A 54 -11.76 -3.47 -0.86
C LEU A 54 -12.48 -4.75 -1.28
N ALA A 55 -13.79 -4.70 -1.57
CA ALA A 55 -14.52 -5.85 -2.09
C ALA A 55 -14.00 -6.25 -3.50
N ASP A 56 -13.71 -5.28 -4.37
CA ASP A 56 -13.13 -5.52 -5.69
C ASP A 56 -11.71 -6.11 -5.58
N VAL A 57 -10.89 -5.56 -4.69
CA VAL A 57 -9.53 -6.06 -4.40
C VAL A 57 -9.58 -7.49 -3.85
N TYR A 58 -10.52 -7.76 -2.92
CA TYR A 58 -10.75 -9.11 -2.39
C TYR A 58 -11.11 -10.09 -3.50
N ALA A 59 -12.10 -9.75 -4.34
CA ALA A 59 -12.56 -10.62 -5.42
C ALA A 59 -11.44 -10.93 -6.42
N LYS A 60 -10.61 -9.92 -6.75
CA LYS A 60 -9.44 -10.10 -7.61
C LYS A 60 -8.38 -10.99 -6.94
N ALA A 61 -8.06 -10.75 -5.67
CA ALA A 61 -7.09 -11.54 -4.93
C ALA A 61 -7.53 -13.00 -4.79
N GLU A 62 -8.82 -13.26 -4.52
CA GLU A 62 -9.40 -14.60 -4.39
C GLU A 62 -9.31 -15.37 -5.71
N ALA A 63 -9.65 -14.72 -6.83
CA ALA A 63 -9.57 -15.33 -8.15
C ALA A 63 -8.13 -15.67 -8.58
N GLU A 64 -7.16 -14.85 -8.18
CA GLU A 64 -5.77 -14.97 -8.65
C GLU A 64 -4.88 -15.81 -7.72
N SER A 65 -5.08 -15.71 -6.41
CA SER A 65 -4.17 -16.26 -5.39
C SER A 65 -4.85 -17.22 -4.42
N GLY A 66 -6.18 -17.30 -4.44
CA GLY A 66 -6.99 -18.14 -3.56
C GLY A 66 -7.52 -17.41 -2.32
N ALA A 67 -8.51 -18.02 -1.67
CA ALA A 67 -9.24 -17.41 -0.55
C ALA A 67 -8.38 -17.14 0.70
N GLU A 68 -7.34 -17.95 0.94
CA GLU A 68 -6.45 -17.78 2.10
C GLU A 68 -5.66 -16.46 2.00
N GLN A 69 -5.14 -16.15 0.83
CA GLN A 69 -4.38 -14.93 0.54
C GLN A 69 -5.31 -13.71 0.47
N ALA A 70 -6.56 -13.90 0.04
CA ALA A 70 -7.57 -12.84 -0.01
C ALA A 70 -8.12 -12.46 1.38
N ALA A 71 -8.03 -13.35 2.36
CA ALA A 71 -8.57 -13.14 3.71
C ALA A 71 -8.03 -11.88 4.41
N ILE A 72 -6.83 -11.41 4.04
CA ILE A 72 -6.28 -10.15 4.55
C ILE A 72 -7.18 -8.95 4.23
N PHE A 73 -7.79 -8.92 3.05
CA PHE A 73 -8.67 -7.82 2.63
C PHE A 73 -10.03 -7.86 3.34
N GLN A 74 -10.48 -9.04 3.79
CA GLN A 74 -11.65 -9.13 4.68
C GLN A 74 -11.34 -8.51 6.04
N ALA A 75 -10.15 -8.76 6.58
CA ALA A 75 -9.71 -8.12 7.83
C ALA A 75 -9.61 -6.60 7.67
N HIS A 76 -9.10 -6.11 6.54
CA HIS A 76 -9.08 -4.68 6.21
C HIS A 76 -10.49 -4.06 6.16
N ALA A 77 -11.46 -4.75 5.56
CA ALA A 77 -12.85 -4.30 5.54
C ALA A 77 -13.45 -4.22 6.96
N LEU A 78 -13.17 -5.21 7.82
CA LEU A 78 -13.61 -5.19 9.21
C LEU A 78 -12.98 -4.03 10.01
N MET A 79 -11.73 -3.64 9.71
CA MET A 79 -11.09 -2.49 10.35
C MET A 79 -11.78 -1.16 10.02
N LEU A 80 -12.34 -1.01 8.81
CA LEU A 80 -13.12 0.18 8.43
C LEU A 80 -14.44 0.28 9.18
N GLU A 81 -14.98 -0.86 9.61
CA GLU A 81 -16.25 -0.96 10.32
C GLU A 81 -16.07 -0.91 11.85
N ASP A 82 -14.84 -0.73 12.34
CA ASP A 82 -14.54 -0.70 13.77
C ASP A 82 -15.27 0.47 14.45
N PRO A 83 -16.21 0.20 15.39
CA PRO A 83 -17.00 1.25 16.00
C PRO A 83 -16.19 2.27 16.80
N GLU A 84 -15.05 1.85 17.38
CA GLU A 84 -14.21 2.75 18.17
C GLU A 84 -13.44 3.72 17.25
N LEU A 85 -12.92 3.23 16.11
CA LEU A 85 -12.32 4.08 15.09
C LEU A 85 -13.33 5.09 14.54
N LEU A 86 -14.53 4.62 14.18
CA LEU A 86 -15.58 5.46 13.61
C LEU A 86 -16.05 6.53 14.61
N GLU A 87 -16.21 6.17 15.88
CA GLU A 87 -16.58 7.13 16.92
C GLU A 87 -15.47 8.15 17.17
N ALA A 88 -14.19 7.74 17.19
CA ALA A 88 -13.07 8.67 17.35
C ALA A 88 -13.03 9.72 16.22
N VAL A 89 -13.20 9.29 14.97
CA VAL A 89 -13.28 10.21 13.82
C VAL A 89 -14.51 11.10 13.91
N ARG A 90 -15.66 10.53 14.30
CA ARG A 90 -16.91 11.29 14.44
C ARG A 90 -16.81 12.37 15.50
N THR A 91 -16.31 12.05 16.69
CA THR A 91 -16.07 13.02 17.78
C THR A 91 -15.13 14.13 17.32
N ALA A 92 -14.05 13.78 16.61
CA ALA A 92 -13.14 14.77 16.06
C ALA A 92 -13.84 15.74 15.07
N ILE A 93 -14.67 15.23 14.17
CA ILE A 93 -15.40 16.07 13.21
C ILE A 93 -16.51 16.88 13.91
N GLU A 94 -17.40 16.22 14.65
CA GLU A 94 -18.61 16.84 15.23
C GLU A 94 -18.30 17.75 16.42
N GLU A 95 -17.40 17.36 17.32
CA GLU A 95 -17.12 18.13 18.55
C GLU A 95 -15.92 19.06 18.39
N GLN A 96 -14.87 18.64 17.70
CA GLN A 96 -13.65 19.44 17.53
C GLN A 96 -13.67 20.26 16.23
N CYS A 97 -14.68 20.06 15.38
CA CYS A 97 -14.87 20.78 14.12
C CYS A 97 -13.64 20.70 13.21
N ILE A 98 -12.96 19.55 13.15
CA ILE A 98 -11.82 19.35 12.24
C ILE A 98 -12.22 18.57 10.99
N ASN A 99 -11.50 18.79 9.89
CA ASN A 99 -11.77 18.12 8.63
C ASN A 99 -11.51 16.61 8.68
N ALA A 100 -12.21 15.86 7.83
CA ALA A 100 -12.23 14.40 7.84
C ALA A 100 -10.85 13.77 7.64
N GLU A 101 -9.99 14.38 6.83
CA GLU A 101 -8.61 13.91 6.61
C GLU A 101 -7.79 13.95 7.90
N ALA A 102 -7.90 15.06 8.65
CA ALA A 102 -7.21 15.22 9.92
C ALA A 102 -7.79 14.28 10.98
N ALA A 103 -9.12 14.17 11.06
CA ALA A 103 -9.79 13.32 12.03
C ALA A 103 -9.42 11.84 11.83
N LEU A 104 -9.45 11.35 10.58
CA LEU A 104 -9.03 10.00 10.23
C LEU A 104 -7.55 9.76 10.53
N SER A 105 -6.67 10.69 10.13
CA SER A 105 -5.22 10.53 10.31
C SER A 105 -4.84 10.45 11.78
N ASP A 106 -5.42 11.31 12.61
CA ASP A 106 -5.18 11.32 14.06
C ASP A 106 -5.70 10.05 14.73
N ALA A 107 -6.92 9.60 14.36
CA ALA A 107 -7.48 8.38 14.90
C ALA A 107 -6.65 7.15 14.51
N ALA A 108 -6.29 7.02 13.23
CA ALA A 108 -5.47 5.91 12.74
C ALA A 108 -4.08 5.89 13.39
N GLU A 109 -3.42 7.04 13.51
CA GLU A 109 -2.09 7.15 14.12
C GLU A 109 -2.10 6.74 15.60
N MET A 110 -3.16 7.07 16.34
CA MET A 110 -3.32 6.61 17.73
C MET A 110 -3.37 5.07 17.83
N TYR A 111 -4.16 4.41 16.97
CA TYR A 111 -4.24 2.94 16.93
C TYR A 111 -2.91 2.31 16.53
N VAL A 112 -2.25 2.89 15.53
CA VAL A 112 -0.93 2.46 15.06
C VAL A 112 0.09 2.51 16.19
N GLN A 113 0.19 3.62 16.91
CA GLN A 113 1.12 3.79 18.03
C GLN A 113 0.84 2.79 19.16
N MET A 114 -0.44 2.53 19.45
CA MET A 114 -0.83 1.53 20.45
C MET A 114 -0.38 0.11 20.05
N LEU A 115 -0.54 -0.26 18.78
CA LEU A 115 -0.12 -1.57 18.28
C LEU A 115 1.41 -1.73 18.24
N GLU A 116 2.12 -0.68 17.83
CA GLU A 116 3.59 -0.69 17.76
C GLU A 116 4.25 -0.70 19.15
N ALA A 117 3.59 -0.14 20.17
CA ALA A 117 4.07 -0.16 21.55
C ALA A 117 4.09 -1.55 22.20
N LEU A 118 3.43 -2.55 21.60
CA LEU A 118 3.30 -3.90 22.16
C LEU A 118 4.47 -4.84 21.82
N ASP A 119 5.50 -4.36 21.09
CA ASP A 119 6.75 -5.05 20.73
C ASP A 119 6.57 -6.52 20.29
N ASP A 120 5.55 -6.76 19.46
CA ASP A 120 5.18 -8.06 18.90
C ASP A 120 5.13 -7.94 17.36
N GLU A 121 5.85 -8.82 16.65
CA GLU A 121 5.96 -8.84 15.19
C GLU A 121 4.59 -9.01 14.50
N TYR A 122 3.67 -9.77 15.10
CA TYR A 122 2.31 -9.93 14.60
C TYR A 122 1.48 -8.64 14.75
N LEU A 123 1.68 -7.90 15.85
CA LEU A 123 0.98 -6.64 16.08
C LEU A 123 1.56 -5.49 15.25
N SER A 124 2.86 -5.51 14.99
CA SER A 124 3.51 -4.58 14.06
C SER A 124 2.95 -4.74 12.64
N ALA A 125 2.72 -5.98 12.19
CA ALA A 125 2.03 -6.23 10.92
C ALA A 125 0.63 -5.62 10.88
N ARG A 126 -0.16 -5.74 11.98
CA ARG A 126 -1.48 -5.11 12.07
C ARG A 126 -1.42 -3.58 12.05
N ALA A 127 -0.38 -2.97 12.61
CA ALA A 127 -0.21 -1.52 12.54
C ALA A 127 -0.03 -1.05 11.09
N ALA A 128 0.71 -1.81 10.27
CA ALA A 128 0.81 -1.54 8.84
C ALA A 128 -0.53 -1.69 8.11
N ASP A 129 -1.35 -2.68 8.48
CA ASP A 129 -2.69 -2.87 7.92
C ASP A 129 -3.61 -1.67 8.22
N VAL A 130 -3.62 -1.18 9.47
CA VAL A 130 -4.39 0.01 9.85
C VAL A 130 -3.97 1.23 9.01
N ARG A 131 -2.66 1.41 8.79
CA ARG A 131 -2.16 2.49 7.92
C ARG A 131 -2.62 2.33 6.47
N ASP A 132 -2.59 1.11 5.91
CA ASP A 132 -3.01 0.84 4.53
C ASP A 132 -4.50 1.19 4.34
N VAL A 133 -5.33 0.77 5.31
CA VAL A 133 -6.77 1.05 5.33
C VAL A 133 -7.06 2.56 5.46
N ALA A 134 -6.39 3.25 6.39
CA ALA A 134 -6.56 4.70 6.55
C ALA A 134 -6.08 5.47 5.30
N THR A 135 -4.97 5.04 4.70
CA THR A 135 -4.43 5.63 3.46
C THR A 135 -5.42 5.51 2.31
N ARG A 136 -6.15 4.38 2.20
CA ARG A 136 -7.19 4.18 1.18
C ARG A 136 -8.32 5.19 1.32
N VAL A 137 -8.87 5.37 2.52
CA VAL A 137 -9.94 6.34 2.76
C VAL A 137 -9.44 7.77 2.52
N LEU A 138 -8.21 8.08 2.94
CA LEU A 138 -7.59 9.38 2.71
C LEU A 138 -7.42 9.71 1.22
N ARG A 139 -7.02 8.73 0.39
CA ARG A 139 -6.96 8.90 -1.08
C ARG A 139 -8.32 9.30 -1.66
N ILE A 140 -9.40 8.67 -1.19
CA ILE A 140 -10.76 8.95 -1.65
C ILE A 140 -11.18 10.36 -1.23
N LEU A 141 -10.93 10.74 0.03
CA LEU A 141 -11.24 12.08 0.54
C LEU A 141 -10.53 13.19 -0.26
N LEU A 142 -9.28 12.93 -0.67
CA LEU A 142 -8.46 13.86 -1.44
C LEU A 142 -8.69 13.79 -2.97
N GLY A 143 -9.53 12.87 -3.45
CA GLY A 143 -9.76 12.67 -4.89
C GLY A 143 -8.53 12.19 -5.65
N VAL A 144 -7.60 11.53 -4.96
CA VAL A 144 -6.34 11.02 -5.53
C VAL A 144 -6.57 9.63 -6.11
N ALA A 145 -6.14 9.42 -7.36
CA ALA A 145 -6.30 8.15 -8.05
C ALA A 145 -5.67 6.98 -7.28
N GLU A 146 -6.36 5.84 -7.28
CA GLU A 146 -5.99 4.67 -6.49
C GLU A 146 -4.70 3.99 -6.99
N SER A 147 -4.42 4.06 -8.30
CA SER A 147 -3.36 3.27 -8.94
C SER A 147 -2.05 4.07 -9.11
N PRO A 148 -0.99 3.70 -8.38
CA PRO A 148 0.33 4.31 -8.54
C PRO A 148 1.03 3.87 -9.83
N THR A 149 0.46 2.89 -10.55
CA THR A 149 0.87 2.45 -11.88
C THR A 149 -0.01 3.03 -12.99
N ALA A 150 -0.86 4.03 -12.73
CA ALA A 150 -1.72 4.63 -13.75
C ALA A 150 -0.96 5.14 -15.00
N ASN A 151 0.33 5.50 -14.86
CA ASN A 151 1.19 5.94 -15.96
C ASN A 151 2.05 4.82 -16.57
N LEU A 152 1.95 3.59 -16.07
CA LEU A 152 2.67 2.45 -16.61
C LEU A 152 2.02 2.04 -17.93
N THR A 153 2.76 2.22 -19.04
CA THR A 153 2.27 1.95 -20.40
C THR A 153 3.07 0.88 -21.13
N VAL A 154 4.23 0.49 -20.58
CA VAL A 154 5.13 -0.51 -21.16
C VAL A 154 5.54 -1.52 -20.10
N PRO A 155 5.78 -2.80 -20.47
CA PRO A 155 6.29 -3.79 -19.54
C PRO A 155 7.60 -3.33 -18.88
N SER A 156 7.59 -3.19 -17.55
CA SER A 156 8.67 -2.56 -16.78
C SER A 156 8.98 -3.31 -15.49
N ILE A 157 10.18 -3.08 -14.94
CA ILE A 157 10.56 -3.50 -13.59
C ILE A 157 10.20 -2.38 -12.61
N ILE A 158 9.39 -2.71 -11.62
CA ILE A 158 8.91 -1.74 -10.64
C ILE A 158 9.98 -1.52 -9.57
N LEU A 159 10.32 -0.27 -9.31
CA LEU A 159 11.16 0.15 -8.19
C LEU A 159 10.30 0.89 -7.17
N ALA A 160 10.30 0.46 -5.91
CA ALA A 160 9.51 1.08 -4.86
C ALA A 160 10.30 1.17 -3.55
N ARG A 161 9.89 2.06 -2.65
CA ARG A 161 10.39 2.00 -1.26
C ARG A 161 9.89 0.70 -0.60
N ASP A 162 8.59 0.51 -0.67
CA ASP A 162 7.84 -0.63 -0.14
C ASP A 162 6.54 -0.78 -0.95
N LEU A 163 5.93 -1.96 -0.94
CA LEU A 163 4.66 -2.26 -1.59
C LEU A 163 3.70 -2.93 -0.59
N THR A 164 2.55 -2.31 -0.35
CA THR A 164 1.52 -2.89 0.51
C THR A 164 0.78 -4.04 -0.19
N PRO A 165 0.06 -4.91 0.55
CA PRO A 165 -0.79 -5.92 -0.07
C PRO A 165 -1.76 -5.34 -1.10
N SER A 166 -2.43 -4.23 -0.76
CA SER A 166 -3.30 -3.50 -1.67
C SER A 166 -2.58 -3.08 -2.95
N ASP A 167 -1.38 -2.50 -2.83
CA ASP A 167 -0.59 -2.05 -3.98
C ASP A 167 -0.28 -3.20 -4.95
N THR A 168 0.11 -4.37 -4.42
CA THR A 168 0.51 -5.51 -5.26
C THR A 168 -0.66 -6.14 -6.03
N VAL A 169 -1.86 -6.19 -5.45
CA VAL A 169 -3.06 -6.72 -6.13
C VAL A 169 -3.53 -5.77 -7.24
N LEU A 170 -3.32 -4.46 -7.06
CA LEU A 170 -3.66 -3.44 -8.06
C LEU A 170 -2.68 -3.39 -9.24
N LEU A 171 -1.54 -4.08 -9.16
CA LEU A 171 -0.58 -4.13 -10.27
C LEU A 171 -1.20 -4.79 -11.52
N ASP A 172 -0.97 -4.17 -12.68
CA ASP A 172 -1.26 -4.78 -13.97
C ASP A 172 -0.14 -5.77 -14.33
N LYS A 173 -0.42 -7.06 -14.15
CA LYS A 173 0.53 -8.14 -14.40
C LYS A 173 0.99 -8.25 -15.86
N SER A 174 0.25 -7.66 -16.80
CA SER A 174 0.68 -7.62 -18.22
C SER A 174 1.81 -6.62 -18.45
N LEU A 175 1.95 -5.64 -17.55
CA LEU A 175 2.93 -4.57 -17.64
C LEU A 175 4.01 -4.63 -16.54
N VAL A 176 3.84 -5.48 -15.52
CA VAL A 176 4.85 -5.67 -14.48
C VAL A 176 5.69 -6.91 -14.79
N LEU A 177 6.96 -6.70 -15.11
CA LEU A 177 7.92 -7.77 -15.38
C LEU A 177 8.53 -8.35 -14.08
N GLY A 178 8.49 -7.59 -12.99
CA GLY A 178 9.05 -7.91 -11.69
C GLY A 178 9.16 -6.66 -10.83
N PHE A 179 9.55 -6.80 -9.56
CA PHE A 179 9.67 -5.66 -8.66
C PHE A 179 10.87 -5.74 -7.70
N CYS A 180 11.42 -4.59 -7.37
CA CYS A 180 12.49 -4.41 -6.40
C CYS A 180 12.09 -3.35 -5.37
N THR A 181 12.13 -3.71 -4.09
CA THR A 181 11.83 -2.78 -2.99
C THR A 181 13.07 -2.43 -2.18
N ALA A 182 13.15 -1.18 -1.73
CA ALA A 182 14.26 -0.69 -0.90
C ALA A 182 14.19 -1.29 0.51
N GLU A 183 12.98 -1.43 1.03
CA GLU A 183 12.64 -1.97 2.34
C GLU A 183 12.00 -3.36 2.20
N GLY A 184 11.71 -4.01 3.32
CA GLY A 184 11.09 -5.33 3.38
C GLY A 184 12.06 -6.47 3.69
N GLY A 185 11.51 -7.57 4.22
CA GLY A 185 12.24 -8.78 4.61
C GLY A 185 11.80 -10.03 3.85
N ALA A 186 12.55 -11.13 3.98
CA ALA A 186 12.24 -12.41 3.32
C ALA A 186 10.86 -12.98 3.68
N THR A 187 10.33 -12.62 4.85
CA THR A 187 9.03 -13.03 5.41
C THR A 187 7.97 -11.96 5.29
N SER A 188 8.29 -10.80 4.68
CA SER A 188 7.32 -9.72 4.51
C SER A 188 6.15 -10.14 3.62
N HIS A 189 4.99 -9.49 3.81
CA HIS A 189 3.82 -9.67 2.96
C HIS A 189 4.17 -9.49 1.48
N THR A 190 5.00 -8.50 1.15
CA THR A 190 5.50 -8.24 -0.21
C THR A 190 6.25 -9.45 -0.79
N ALA A 191 7.06 -10.14 0.02
CA ALA A 191 7.78 -11.34 -0.41
C ALA A 191 6.87 -12.56 -0.60
N ILE A 192 5.83 -12.70 0.23
CA ILE A 192 4.82 -13.76 0.10
C ILE A 192 3.98 -13.53 -1.16
N LEU A 193 3.52 -12.30 -1.37
CA LEU A 193 2.71 -11.92 -2.52
C LEU A 193 3.49 -12.05 -3.84
N ALA A 194 4.77 -11.67 -3.85
CA ALA A 194 5.65 -11.88 -5.02
C ALA A 194 5.62 -13.32 -5.53
N ARG A 195 5.67 -14.29 -4.60
CA ARG A 195 5.65 -15.72 -4.92
C ARG A 195 4.29 -16.15 -5.43
N GLY A 196 3.21 -15.68 -4.82
CA GLY A 196 1.85 -15.94 -5.27
C GLY A 196 1.60 -15.42 -6.69
N LEU A 197 2.18 -14.26 -7.03
CA LEU A 197 2.06 -13.64 -8.35
C LEU A 197 2.96 -14.27 -9.42
N GLY A 198 3.93 -15.11 -9.04
CA GLY A 198 4.89 -15.71 -9.97
C GLY A 198 5.84 -14.70 -10.63
N LEU A 199 5.98 -13.51 -10.05
CA LEU A 199 6.84 -12.44 -10.57
C LEU A 199 8.23 -12.49 -9.91
N PRO A 200 9.32 -12.30 -10.67
CA PRO A 200 10.66 -12.12 -10.09
C PRO A 200 10.68 -10.94 -9.12
N ALA A 201 11.22 -11.14 -7.91
CA ALA A 201 11.24 -10.08 -6.90
C ALA A 201 12.46 -10.09 -5.99
N ILE A 202 12.93 -8.88 -5.67
CA ILE A 202 14.00 -8.59 -4.71
C ILE A 202 13.46 -7.60 -3.68
N VAL A 203 13.61 -7.89 -2.39
CA VAL A 203 13.21 -6.97 -1.30
C VAL A 203 14.41 -6.54 -0.48
N GLY A 204 14.31 -5.43 0.25
CA GLY A 204 15.41 -4.97 1.10
C GLY A 204 16.70 -4.64 0.34
N ALA A 205 16.59 -4.13 -0.89
CA ALA A 205 17.74 -3.79 -1.74
C ALA A 205 18.40 -2.44 -1.36
N GLY A 206 17.87 -1.75 -0.34
CA GLY A 206 18.37 -0.48 0.15
C GLY A 206 17.92 0.74 -0.68
N PRO A 207 18.18 1.96 -0.19
CA PRO A 207 17.68 3.20 -0.80
C PRO A 207 18.29 3.50 -2.17
N ASP A 208 19.44 2.90 -2.50
CA ASP A 208 20.14 3.05 -3.77
C ASP A 208 19.27 2.79 -5.01
N ILE A 209 18.27 1.90 -4.90
CA ILE A 209 17.36 1.62 -6.01
C ILE A 209 16.45 2.82 -6.34
N LEU A 210 16.20 3.70 -5.36
CA LEU A 210 15.34 4.86 -5.51
C LEU A 210 16.03 5.99 -6.30
N GLU A 211 17.35 5.92 -6.47
CA GLU A 211 18.14 6.88 -7.25
C GLU A 211 18.30 6.49 -8.72
N ILE A 212 17.85 5.29 -9.10
CA ILE A 212 17.91 4.81 -10.49
C ILE A 212 17.01 5.70 -11.36
N PRO A 213 17.48 6.23 -12.51
CA PRO A 213 16.63 7.02 -13.39
C PRO A 213 15.42 6.21 -13.92
N ASP A 214 14.26 6.87 -14.05
CA ASP A 214 13.12 6.30 -14.77
C ASP A 214 13.56 5.83 -16.17
N SER A 215 12.99 4.72 -16.63
CA SER A 215 13.30 4.07 -17.92
C SER A 215 14.72 3.53 -18.08
N ALA A 216 15.57 3.54 -17.05
CA ALA A 216 16.87 2.87 -17.09
C ALA A 216 16.68 1.36 -17.34
N MET A 217 17.49 0.77 -18.21
CA MET A 217 17.39 -0.67 -18.47
C MET A 217 17.98 -1.46 -17.30
N LEU A 218 17.18 -2.37 -16.74
CA LEU A 218 17.55 -3.18 -15.59
C LEU A 218 17.52 -4.67 -15.93
N VAL A 219 18.37 -5.42 -15.24
CA VAL A 219 18.25 -6.88 -15.14
C VAL A 219 18.00 -7.22 -13.67
N LEU A 220 16.83 -7.78 -13.40
CA LEU A 220 16.43 -8.24 -12.07
C LEU A 220 16.56 -9.76 -12.02
N ASP A 221 17.44 -10.26 -11.16
CA ASP A 221 17.55 -11.68 -10.83
C ASP A 221 17.01 -11.93 -9.43
N GLY A 222 15.76 -12.39 -9.38
CA GLY A 222 15.06 -12.73 -8.14
C GLY A 222 15.53 -14.05 -7.52
N SER A 223 16.42 -14.80 -8.19
CA SER A 223 17.01 -16.03 -7.65
C SER A 223 18.27 -15.72 -6.83
N ASP A 224 19.14 -14.88 -7.39
CA ASP A 224 20.40 -14.45 -6.74
C ASP A 224 20.24 -13.17 -5.91
N GLY A 225 19.05 -12.55 -5.90
CA GLY A 225 18.78 -11.33 -5.15
C GLY A 225 19.56 -10.13 -5.68
N THR A 226 19.80 -10.09 -6.99
CA THR A 226 20.72 -9.14 -7.62
C THR A 226 20.02 -8.29 -8.67
N LEU A 227 20.19 -6.98 -8.59
CA LEU A 227 19.73 -6.00 -9.58
C LEU A 227 20.92 -5.38 -10.29
N LEU A 228 20.92 -5.42 -11.62
CA LEU A 228 21.95 -4.81 -12.47
C LEU A 228 21.41 -3.54 -13.14
N VAL A 229 22.18 -2.46 -13.02
CA VAL A 229 21.91 -1.11 -13.56
C VAL A 229 22.99 -0.70 -14.55
#